data_AF-T2G956-F1
#
_entry.id   AF-T2G956-F1
#
_cell.length_a   1.000
_cell.length_b   1.000
_cell.length_c   1.000
_cell.angle_alpha   90.00
_cell.angle_beta   90.00
_cell.angle_gamma   90.00
#
_symmetry.space_group_name_H-M   'P 1'
#
loop_
_entity.id
_entity.type
_entity.pdbx_description
1 polymer ?
#
loop_
_entity_poly.entity_id
_entity_poly.type
_entity_poly.pdbx_seq_one_letter_code
_entity_poly.pdbx_strand_id
1 'polypeptide(L)'
;MPGVSTVKRLPPEIRDEVHRLLESGQTLDAVVAHLRGMGVEAVSRSALGRYKQNFDRIMEKVRRSRDIADALVRNFGQEDEHKSARANIEMMHAIVSDMLMQIGDPDDPDGGGEGGGGLQLDARQAHDLAKALDHLAKARKADQDAIVRAREEGARAEAKAASERMEASAKRAGVSDDVIRTIRRDVLRMAE
;
A
#
# COMPACT_ATOMS: atom_id res chain seq x y z
N MET A 1 22.82 -8.55 29.86
CA MET A 1 21.68 -8.68 28.92
C MET A 1 20.45 -8.07 29.57
N PRO A 2 19.73 -7.12 28.94
CA PRO A 2 18.48 -6.60 29.52
C PRO A 2 17.46 -7.75 29.58
N GLY A 3 17.03 -8.10 30.80
CA GLY A 3 16.16 -9.24 31.04
C GLY A 3 14.80 -9.08 30.34
N VAL A 4 14.28 -10.18 29.78
CA VAL A 4 12.94 -10.25 29.19
C VAL A 4 11.92 -9.72 30.19
N SER A 5 11.13 -8.71 29.80
CA SER A 5 10.11 -8.07 30.64
C SER A 5 9.25 -9.12 31.34
N THR A 6 9.08 -8.98 32.66
CA THR A 6 8.26 -9.90 33.47
C THR A 6 6.82 -9.96 32.96
N VAL A 7 6.32 -8.86 32.37
CA VAL A 7 5.00 -8.80 31.73
C VAL A 7 4.88 -9.73 30.52
N LYS A 8 5.97 -9.94 29.77
CA LYS A 8 5.97 -10.86 28.61
C LYS A 8 5.92 -12.34 29.01
N ARG A 9 6.24 -12.66 30.27
CA ARG A 9 6.24 -14.04 30.80
C ARG A 9 4.92 -14.42 31.45
N LEU A 10 3.97 -13.47 31.54
CA LEU A 10 2.65 -13.74 32.07
C LEU A 10 1.86 -14.68 31.14
N PRO A 11 0.93 -15.47 31.69
CA PRO A 11 -0.04 -16.22 30.90
C PRO A 11 -0.76 -15.29 29.90
N PRO A 12 -1.11 -15.80 28.70
CA PRO A 12 -1.78 -15.01 27.66
C PRO A 12 -3.01 -14.25 28.18
N GLU A 13 -3.84 -14.89 28.99
CA GLU A 13 -5.09 -14.34 29.52
C GLU A 13 -4.83 -13.09 30.40
N ILE A 14 -3.76 -13.13 31.21
CA ILE A 14 -3.37 -12.02 32.07
C ILE A 14 -2.73 -10.91 31.23
N ARG A 15 -1.98 -11.27 30.18
CA ARG A 15 -1.37 -10.28 29.29
C ARG A 15 -2.43 -9.51 28.49
N ASP A 16 -3.47 -10.20 28.03
CA ASP A 16 -4.60 -9.59 27.32
C ASP A 16 -5.36 -8.65 28.26
N GLU A 17 -5.51 -9.02 29.53
CA GLU A 17 -6.04 -8.13 30.56
C GLU A 17 -5.20 -6.88 30.75
N VAL A 18 -3.86 -7.02 30.79
CA VAL A 18 -2.94 -5.88 30.84
C VAL A 18 -3.12 -4.99 29.61
N HIS A 19 -3.26 -5.54 28.40
CA HIS A 19 -3.52 -4.76 27.20
C HIS A 19 -4.81 -3.97 27.31
N ARG A 20 -5.91 -4.62 27.70
CA ARG A 20 -7.21 -3.97 27.90
C ARG A 20 -7.14 -2.80 28.86
N LEU A 21 -6.47 -2.98 30.00
CA LEU A 21 -6.32 -1.93 31.01
C LEU A 21 -5.47 -0.76 30.51
N LEU A 22 -4.38 -1.05 29.79
CA LEU A 22 -3.53 -0.01 29.20
C LEU A 22 -4.26 0.78 28.09
N GLU A 23 -5.06 0.10 27.27
CA GLU A 23 -5.89 0.72 26.23
C GLU A 23 -6.99 1.61 26.82
N SER A 24 -7.59 1.21 27.94
CA SER A 24 -8.61 2.00 28.64
C SER A 24 -8.08 3.27 29.32
N GLY A 25 -6.77 3.52 29.28
CA GLY A 25 -6.15 4.72 29.84
C GLY A 25 -5.87 4.67 31.34
N GLN A 26 -5.94 3.49 31.97
CA GLN A 26 -5.66 3.35 33.41
C GLN A 26 -4.22 3.73 33.75
N THR A 27 -4.03 4.24 34.98
CA THR A 27 -2.70 4.56 35.50
C THR A 27 -1.90 3.29 35.74
N LEU A 28 -0.56 3.35 35.60
CA LEU A 28 0.31 2.19 35.83
C LEU A 28 0.11 1.60 37.24
N ASP A 29 -0.15 2.46 38.22
CA ASP A 29 -0.35 2.04 39.61
C ASP A 29 -1.68 1.29 39.79
N ALA A 30 -2.75 1.71 39.11
CA ALA A 30 -4.02 0.99 39.07
C ALA A 30 -3.88 -0.39 38.40
N VAL A 31 -3.14 -0.46 37.30
CA VAL A 31 -2.88 -1.74 36.61
C VAL A 31 -2.06 -2.69 37.49
N VAL A 32 -1.03 -2.20 38.17
CA VAL A 32 -0.25 -3.03 39.12
C VAL A 32 -1.13 -3.49 40.29
N ALA A 33 -2.00 -2.64 40.83
CA ALA A 33 -2.93 -3.02 41.88
C ALA A 33 -3.92 -4.11 41.41
N HIS A 34 -4.44 -3.99 40.18
CA HIS A 34 -5.31 -4.99 39.58
C HIS A 34 -4.61 -6.34 39.42
N LEU A 35 -3.37 -6.34 38.90
CA LEU A 35 -2.57 -7.55 38.75
C LEU A 35 -2.29 -8.24 40.09
N ARG A 36 -2.02 -7.46 41.14
CA ARG A 36 -1.86 -8.01 42.50
C ARG A 36 -3.15 -8.65 43.01
N GLY A 37 -4.30 -8.05 42.73
CA GLY A 37 -5.62 -8.63 43.05
C GLY A 37 -5.88 -9.97 42.36
N MET A 38 -5.23 -10.23 41.23
CA MET A 38 -5.26 -11.51 40.52
C MET A 38 -4.17 -12.51 40.97
N GLY A 39 -3.39 -12.17 42.00
CA GLY A 39 -2.29 -13.01 42.50
C GLY A 39 -0.96 -12.86 41.73
N VAL A 40 -0.81 -11.81 40.90
CA VAL A 40 0.41 -11.55 40.13
C VAL A 40 1.26 -10.48 40.82
N GLU A 41 2.24 -10.92 41.61
CA GLU A 41 3.12 -10.01 42.38
C GLU A 41 4.44 -9.68 41.67
N ALA A 42 4.85 -10.47 40.68
CA ALA A 42 6.15 -10.36 40.03
C ALA A 42 6.31 -9.11 39.13
N VAL A 43 5.21 -8.40 38.85
CA VAL A 43 5.21 -7.23 37.95
C VAL A 43 5.40 -5.94 38.75
N SER A 44 6.55 -5.31 38.59
CA SER A 44 6.81 -3.98 39.14
C SER A 44 6.29 -2.86 38.22
N ARG A 45 6.02 -1.70 38.80
CA ARG A 45 5.63 -0.48 38.08
C ARG A 45 6.60 -0.12 36.95
N SER A 46 7.91 -0.21 37.20
CA SER A 46 8.95 0.08 36.20
C SER A 46 9.03 -0.98 35.09
N ALA A 47 8.68 -2.24 35.38
CA ALA A 47 8.56 -3.28 34.35
C ALA A 47 7.34 -3.02 33.46
N LEU A 48 6.22 -2.61 34.06
CA LEU A 48 5.00 -2.25 33.34
C LEU A 48 5.17 -0.97 32.51
N GLY A 49 5.87 0.05 33.02
CA GLY A 49 6.13 1.29 32.28
C GLY A 49 6.95 1.06 31.00
N ARG A 50 8.03 0.25 31.09
CA ARG A 50 8.81 -0.15 29.91
C ARG A 50 7.99 -0.99 28.92
N TYR A 51 7.10 -1.83 29.44
CA TYR A 51 6.18 -2.61 28.61
C TYR A 51 5.19 -1.70 27.87
N LYS A 52 4.56 -0.75 28.59
CA LYS A 52 3.63 0.24 28.05
C LYS A 52 4.27 1.05 26.92
N GLN A 53 5.48 1.58 27.11
CA GLN A 53 6.17 2.33 26.06
C GLN A 53 6.35 1.53 24.75
N ASN A 54 6.67 0.24 24.88
CA ASN A 54 6.78 -0.63 23.70
C ASN A 54 5.41 -0.97 23.11
N PHE A 55 4.40 -1.19 23.95
CA PHE A 55 3.03 -1.43 23.53
C PHE A 55 2.45 -0.23 22.77
N ASP A 56 2.58 0.98 23.33
CA ASP A 56 2.10 2.22 22.72
C ASP A 56 2.73 2.45 21.33
N ARG A 57 4.05 2.21 21.21
CA ARG A 57 4.76 2.28 19.92
C ARG A 57 4.23 1.31 18.88
N ILE A 58 3.86 0.09 19.29
CA ILE A 58 3.28 -0.91 18.39
C ILE A 58 1.85 -0.50 18.01
N MET A 59 1.06 -0.05 18.98
CA MET A 59 -0.32 0.37 18.75
C MET A 59 -0.41 1.60 17.85
N GLU A 60 0.53 2.53 17.95
CA GLU A 60 0.66 3.66 17.03
C GLU A 60 0.88 3.19 15.58
N LYS A 61 1.78 2.24 15.37
CA LYS A 61 2.00 1.64 14.04
C LYS A 61 0.75 0.94 13.50
N VAL A 62 0.02 0.22 14.36
CA VAL A 62 -1.23 -0.46 13.98
C VAL A 62 -2.31 0.56 13.60
N ARG A 63 -2.49 1.64 14.39
CA ARG A 63 -3.43 2.72 14.07
C ARG A 63 -3.08 3.37 12.73
N ARG A 64 -1.82 3.76 12.54
CA ARG A 64 -1.33 4.32 11.27
C ARG A 64 -1.61 3.41 10.09
N SER A 65 -1.37 2.10 10.25
CA SER A 65 -1.66 1.11 9.22
C SER A 65 -3.16 1.00 8.90
N ARG A 66 -4.03 1.11 9.91
CA ARG A 66 -5.48 1.11 9.72
C ARG A 66 -5.95 2.38 9.03
N ASP A 67 -5.44 3.55 9.42
CA ASP A 67 -5.78 4.81 8.78
C ASP A 67 -5.42 4.81 7.29
N ILE A 68 -4.25 4.24 6.95
CA ILE A 68 -3.83 4.03 5.57
C ILE A 68 -4.77 3.05 4.86
N ALA A 69 -5.07 1.90 5.46
CA ALA A 69 -5.98 0.92 4.88
C ALA A 69 -7.40 1.49 4.64
N ASP A 70 -7.93 2.26 5.58
CA ASP A 70 -9.23 2.92 5.44
C ASP A 70 -9.20 4.00 4.36
N ALA A 71 -8.10 4.75 4.27
CA ALA A 71 -7.90 5.70 3.17
C ALA A 71 -7.85 4.99 1.81
N LEU A 72 -7.22 3.81 1.73
CA LEU A 72 -7.21 3.01 0.52
C LEU A 72 -8.60 2.52 0.14
N VAL A 73 -9.37 2.00 1.10
CA VAL A 73 -10.75 1.55 0.85
C VAL A 73 -11.66 2.71 0.44
N ARG A 74 -11.53 3.88 1.07
CA ARG A 74 -12.34 5.07 0.71
C ARG A 74 -12.03 5.59 -0.70
N ASN A 75 -10.76 5.63 -1.09
CA ASN A 75 -10.34 6.19 -2.37
C ASN A 75 -10.42 5.19 -3.53
N PHE A 76 -10.28 3.88 -3.24
CA PHE A 76 -10.11 2.85 -4.28
C PHE A 76 -11.06 1.65 -4.13
N GLY A 77 -11.88 1.58 -3.09
CA GLY A 77 -12.74 0.42 -2.80
C GLY A 77 -13.90 0.19 -3.78
N GLN A 78 -14.17 1.12 -4.69
CA GLN A 78 -15.15 0.99 -5.77
C GLN A 78 -14.55 1.13 -7.17
N GLU A 79 -13.22 1.27 -7.27
CA GLU A 79 -12.55 1.36 -8.56
C GLU A 79 -12.16 -0.02 -9.10
N ASP A 80 -12.01 -0.13 -10.43
CA ASP A 80 -11.49 -1.34 -11.09
C ASP A 80 -10.19 -1.80 -10.40
N GLU A 81 -10.02 -3.11 -10.22
CA GLU A 81 -8.86 -3.72 -9.54
C GLU A 81 -7.51 -3.16 -10.05
N HIS A 82 -7.44 -2.85 -11.34
CA HIS A 82 -6.30 -2.19 -11.99
C HIS A 82 -6.00 -0.79 -11.46
N LYS A 83 -7.02 0.03 -11.18
CA LYS A 83 -6.85 1.38 -10.62
C LYS A 83 -6.38 1.34 -9.17
N SER A 84 -6.91 0.42 -8.36
CA SER A 84 -6.46 0.20 -6.98
C SER A 84 -5.00 -0.27 -6.92
N ALA A 85 -4.60 -1.22 -7.78
CA ALA A 85 -3.22 -1.66 -7.89
C ALA A 85 -2.27 -0.50 -8.28
N ARG A 86 -2.67 0.33 -9.24
CA ARG A 86 -1.91 1.54 -9.63
C ARG A 86 -1.77 2.56 -8.51
N ALA A 87 -2.86 2.83 -7.80
CA ALA A 87 -2.84 3.75 -6.68
C ALA A 87 -1.90 3.30 -5.55
N ASN A 88 -1.88 2.00 -5.27
CA ASN A 88 -0.92 1.42 -4.32
C ASN A 88 0.53 1.63 -4.78
N ILE A 89 0.80 1.45 -6.07
CA ILE A 89 2.12 1.71 -6.67
C ILE A 89 2.48 3.21 -6.62
N GLU A 90 1.51 4.10 -6.80
CA GLU A 90 1.70 5.55 -6.68
C GLU A 90 1.99 6.00 -5.25
N MET A 91 1.25 5.45 -4.28
CA MET A 91 1.42 5.74 -2.87
C MET A 91 2.74 5.19 -2.33
N MET A 92 3.13 3.96 -2.69
CA MET A 92 4.44 3.41 -2.32
C MET A 92 5.58 4.29 -2.84
N HIS A 93 5.46 4.80 -4.08
CA HIS A 93 6.45 5.72 -4.63
C HIS A 93 6.52 7.01 -3.81
N ALA A 94 5.38 7.61 -3.46
CA ALA A 94 5.33 8.82 -2.65
C ALA A 94 5.97 8.61 -1.26
N ILE A 95 5.66 7.51 -0.59
CA ILE A 95 6.24 7.16 0.72
C ILE A 95 7.75 6.97 0.61
N VAL A 96 8.23 6.25 -0.42
CA VAL A 96 9.67 6.05 -0.63
C VAL A 96 10.36 7.38 -0.95
N SER A 97 9.76 8.24 -1.78
CA SER A 97 10.30 9.57 -2.06
C SER A 97 10.35 10.45 -0.82
N ASP A 98 9.32 10.44 0.03
CA ASP A 98 9.31 11.15 1.31
C ASP A 98 10.40 10.63 2.25
N MET A 99 10.57 9.30 2.35
CA MET A 99 11.68 8.69 3.09
C MET A 99 13.05 9.13 2.56
N LEU A 100 13.22 9.22 1.23
CA LEU A 100 14.45 9.69 0.59
C LEU A 100 14.73 11.17 0.89
N MET A 101 13.70 12.01 0.91
CA MET A 101 13.84 13.43 1.27
C MET A 101 14.19 13.61 2.75
N GLN A 102 13.83 12.64 3.58
CA GLN A 102 14.18 12.60 5.00
C GLN A 102 15.59 12.00 5.24
N ILE A 103 16.26 11.42 4.23
CA ILE A 103 17.66 10.97 4.39
C ILE A 103 18.53 12.21 4.56
N GLY A 104 19.09 12.36 5.77
CA GLY A 104 20.02 13.44 6.10
C GLY A 104 21.44 13.14 5.64
N ASP A 105 22.27 14.18 5.57
CA ASP A 105 23.71 14.03 5.35
C ASP A 105 24.32 13.25 6.54
N PRO A 106 25.02 12.13 6.32
CA PRO A 106 25.65 11.37 7.39
C PRO A 106 26.69 12.19 8.18
N ASP A 107 27.23 13.27 7.61
CA ASP A 107 28.21 14.15 8.27
C ASP A 107 27.59 15.39 8.94
N ASP A 108 26.27 15.59 8.83
CA ASP A 108 25.54 16.69 9.46
C ASP A 108 24.30 16.19 10.24
N PRO A 109 24.46 15.79 11.51
CA PRO A 109 23.36 15.27 12.34
C PRO A 109 22.29 16.32 12.67
N ASP A 110 22.54 17.61 12.42
CA ASP A 110 21.61 18.73 12.64
C ASP A 110 21.08 19.33 11.33
N GLY A 111 21.56 18.89 10.16
CA GLY A 111 21.30 19.48 8.83
C GLY A 111 20.07 18.96 8.08
N GLY A 112 19.26 18.10 8.68
CA GLY A 112 17.94 17.75 8.16
C GLY A 112 16.92 18.80 8.59
N GLY A 113 16.20 19.41 7.63
CA GLY A 113 15.28 20.54 7.85
C GLY A 113 14.31 20.41 9.04
N GLU A 114 13.68 21.54 9.40
CA GLU A 114 12.83 21.74 10.59
C GLU A 114 11.99 20.52 11.01
N GLY A 115 12.56 19.68 11.88
CA GLY A 115 11.98 18.39 12.25
C GLY A 115 13.07 17.35 12.50
N GLY A 116 13.93 17.59 13.49
CA GLY A 116 15.14 16.81 13.77
C GLY A 116 14.95 15.29 13.70
N GLY A 117 15.80 14.65 12.88
CA GLY A 117 15.91 13.20 12.77
C GLY A 117 16.00 12.74 11.32
N GLY A 118 17.07 13.08 10.61
CA GLY A 118 17.34 12.55 9.28
C GLY A 118 17.40 11.01 9.31
N LEU A 119 16.74 10.35 8.36
CA LEU A 119 16.72 8.91 8.18
C LEU A 119 18.10 8.44 7.72
N GLN A 120 18.94 7.97 8.63
CA GLN A 120 20.22 7.33 8.26
C GLN A 120 19.96 5.91 7.77
N LEU A 121 20.34 5.63 6.52
CA LEU A 121 20.28 4.27 5.95
C LEU A 121 21.66 3.64 5.97
N ASP A 122 21.74 2.40 6.44
CA ASP A 122 22.92 1.57 6.20
C ASP A 122 22.97 1.09 4.72
N ALA A 123 24.12 0.58 4.28
CA ALA A 123 24.32 0.15 2.90
C ALA A 123 23.33 -0.95 2.44
N ARG A 124 22.87 -1.79 3.36
CA ARG A 124 21.90 -2.85 3.06
C ARG A 124 20.50 -2.27 2.93
N GLN A 125 20.11 -1.36 3.82
CA GLN A 125 18.83 -0.66 3.77
C GLN A 125 18.72 0.21 2.50
N ALA A 126 19.80 0.90 2.13
CA ALA A 126 19.87 1.64 0.87
C ALA A 126 19.73 0.72 -0.36
N HIS A 127 20.38 -0.45 -0.33
CA HIS A 127 20.24 -1.46 -1.40
C HIS A 127 18.81 -2.01 -1.50
N ASP A 128 18.20 -2.37 -0.37
CA ASP A 128 16.85 -2.91 -0.33
C ASP A 128 15.83 -1.86 -0.81
N LEU A 129 16.04 -0.58 -0.45
CA LEU A 129 15.23 0.54 -0.95
C LEU A 129 15.39 0.73 -2.47
N ALA A 130 16.62 0.69 -2.98
CA ALA A 130 16.88 0.78 -4.42
C ALA A 130 16.22 -0.37 -5.20
N LYS A 131 16.25 -1.60 -4.65
CA LYS A 131 15.53 -2.73 -5.23
C LYS A 131 14.02 -2.55 -5.20
N ALA A 132 13.47 -2.05 -4.09
CA ALA A 132 12.04 -1.76 -4.00
C ALA A 132 11.61 -0.75 -5.07
N LEU A 133 12.41 0.30 -5.29
CA LEU A 133 12.19 1.28 -6.36
C LEU A 133 12.25 0.69 -7.77
N ASP A 134 13.25 -0.15 -8.05
CA ASP A 134 13.36 -0.84 -9.35
C ASP A 134 12.16 -1.74 -9.63
N HIS A 135 11.72 -2.52 -8.64
CA HIS A 135 10.51 -3.34 -8.75
C HIS A 135 9.25 -2.49 -8.96
N LEU A 136 9.15 -1.36 -8.27
CA LEU A 136 8.02 -0.44 -8.41
C LEU A 136 7.96 0.19 -9.81
N ALA A 137 9.10 0.61 -10.35
CA ALA A 137 9.20 1.15 -11.70
C ALA A 137 8.83 0.09 -12.76
N LYS A 138 9.29 -1.16 -12.59
CA LYS A 138 8.92 -2.28 -13.46
C LYS A 138 7.42 -2.59 -13.41
N ALA A 139 6.83 -2.56 -12.21
CA ALA A 139 5.39 -2.77 -12.03
C ALA A 139 4.58 -1.68 -12.73
N ARG A 140 4.96 -0.39 -12.58
CA ARG A 140 4.32 0.72 -13.33
C ARG A 140 4.38 0.51 -14.83
N LYS A 141 5.55 0.14 -15.35
CA LYS A 141 5.72 -0.08 -16.79
C LYS A 141 4.83 -1.22 -17.29
N ALA A 142 4.82 -2.35 -16.60
CA ALA A 142 4.00 -3.50 -16.97
C ALA A 142 2.50 -3.17 -16.99
N ASP A 143 2.04 -2.38 -16.01
CA ASP A 143 0.66 -1.91 -15.96
C ASP A 143 0.32 -0.96 -17.13
N GLN A 144 1.19 0.00 -17.45
CA GLN A 144 1.00 0.88 -18.60
C GLN A 144 0.97 0.10 -19.92
N ASP A 145 1.88 -0.88 -20.09
CA ASP A 145 1.92 -1.73 -21.27
C ASP A 145 0.63 -2.57 -21.39
N ALA A 146 0.09 -3.06 -20.28
CA ALA A 146 -1.18 -3.79 -20.26
C ALA A 146 -2.37 -2.90 -20.67
N ILE A 147 -2.42 -1.64 -20.20
CA ILE A 147 -3.45 -0.68 -20.57
C ILE A 147 -3.40 -0.36 -22.07
N VAL A 148 -2.21 -0.12 -22.62
CA VAL A 148 -2.04 0.16 -24.04
C VAL A 148 -2.52 -1.03 -24.86
N ARG A 149 -2.13 -2.25 -24.50
CA ARG A 149 -2.58 -3.48 -25.18
C ARG A 149 -4.10 -3.66 -25.11
N ALA A 150 -4.70 -3.51 -23.93
CA ALA A 150 -6.14 -3.63 -23.76
C ALA A 150 -6.91 -2.60 -24.61
N ARG A 151 -6.40 -1.37 -24.72
CA ARG A 151 -6.98 -0.33 -25.59
C ARG A 151 -6.83 -0.68 -27.07
N GLU A 152 -5.68 -1.16 -27.49
CA GLU A 152 -5.45 -1.57 -28.88
C GLU A 152 -6.34 -2.75 -29.28
N GLU A 153 -6.45 -3.76 -28.41
CA GLU A 153 -7.32 -4.93 -28.61
C GLU A 153 -8.79 -4.52 -28.63
N GLY A 154 -9.22 -3.66 -27.70
CA GLY A 154 -10.58 -3.11 -27.68
C GLY A 154 -10.91 -2.32 -28.94
N ALA A 155 -10.01 -1.42 -29.37
CA ALA A 155 -10.18 -0.65 -30.59
C ALA A 155 -10.22 -1.54 -31.85
N ARG A 156 -9.39 -2.59 -31.91
CA ARG A 156 -9.43 -3.57 -33.01
C ARG A 156 -10.74 -4.36 -33.02
N ALA A 157 -11.21 -4.81 -31.87
CA ALA A 157 -12.48 -5.53 -31.75
C ALA A 157 -13.67 -4.65 -32.15
N GLU A 158 -13.68 -3.39 -31.71
CA GLU A 158 -14.72 -2.43 -32.08
C GLU A 158 -14.69 -2.07 -33.57
N ALA A 159 -13.50 -1.83 -34.14
CA ALA A 159 -13.34 -1.59 -35.57
C ALA A 159 -13.84 -2.79 -36.41
N LYS A 160 -13.54 -4.02 -35.97
CA LYS A 160 -14.06 -5.23 -36.61
C LYS A 160 -15.58 -5.32 -36.54
N ALA A 161 -16.16 -5.12 -35.35
CA ALA A 161 -17.61 -5.14 -35.16
C ALA A 161 -18.32 -4.03 -35.95
N ALA A 162 -17.72 -2.84 -36.05
CA ALA A 162 -18.22 -1.74 -36.87
C ALA A 162 -18.17 -2.08 -38.36
N SER A 163 -17.08 -2.72 -38.83
CA SER A 163 -16.95 -3.20 -40.20
C SER A 163 -18.01 -4.23 -40.56
N GLU A 164 -18.28 -5.19 -39.67
CA GLU A 164 -19.31 -6.21 -39.87
C GLU A 164 -20.71 -5.60 -39.94
N ARG A 165 -21.02 -4.63 -39.05
CA ARG A 165 -22.29 -3.88 -39.08
C ARG A 165 -22.45 -3.04 -40.34
N MET A 166 -21.37 -2.39 -40.78
CA MET A 166 -21.33 -1.64 -42.03
C MET A 166 -21.61 -2.57 -43.22
N GLU A 167 -20.93 -3.71 -43.32
CA GLU A 167 -21.13 -4.67 -44.42
C GLU A 167 -22.57 -5.19 -44.45
N ALA A 168 -23.12 -5.58 -43.30
CA ALA A 168 -24.51 -6.05 -43.21
C ALA A 168 -25.50 -4.97 -43.66
N SER A 169 -25.24 -3.70 -43.33
CA SER A 169 -26.10 -2.57 -43.73
C SER A 169 -25.96 -2.25 -45.21
N ALA A 170 -24.73 -2.25 -45.73
CA ALA A 170 -24.43 -2.01 -47.14
C ALA A 170 -25.05 -3.09 -48.05
N LYS A 171 -24.96 -4.36 -47.67
CA LYS A 171 -25.61 -5.48 -48.38
C LYS A 171 -27.13 -5.32 -48.44
N ARG A 172 -27.77 -4.93 -47.33
CA ARG A 172 -29.21 -4.64 -47.30
C ARG A 172 -29.61 -3.47 -48.19
N ALA A 173 -28.73 -2.47 -48.34
CA ALA A 173 -28.94 -1.33 -49.21
C ALA A 173 -28.62 -1.61 -50.70
N GLY A 174 -28.19 -2.83 -51.05
CA GLY A 174 -27.87 -3.20 -52.43
C GLY A 174 -26.53 -2.68 -52.94
N VAL A 175 -25.62 -2.29 -52.04
CA VAL A 175 -24.25 -1.90 -52.40
C VAL A 175 -23.49 -3.14 -52.88
N SER A 176 -22.72 -3.02 -53.96
CA SER A 176 -21.95 -4.13 -54.51
C SER A 176 -20.78 -4.54 -53.61
N ASP A 177 -20.40 -5.82 -53.65
CA ASP A 177 -19.31 -6.37 -52.84
C ASP A 177 -17.95 -5.71 -53.13
N ASP A 178 -17.74 -5.21 -54.36
CA ASP A 178 -16.53 -4.46 -54.74
C ASP A 178 -16.42 -3.12 -54.02
N VAL A 179 -17.55 -2.42 -53.85
CA VAL A 179 -17.61 -1.15 -53.13
C VAL A 179 -17.42 -1.39 -51.63
N ILE A 180 -18.01 -2.46 -51.07
CA ILE A 180 -17.83 -2.85 -49.67
C ILE A 180 -16.36 -3.16 -49.37
N ARG A 181 -15.68 -3.92 -50.25
CA ARG A 181 -14.25 -4.21 -50.14
C ARG A 181 -13.40 -2.94 -50.19
N THR A 182 -13.71 -2.03 -51.11
CA THR A 182 -13.02 -0.73 -51.23
C THR A 182 -13.17 0.09 -49.95
N ILE A 183 -14.36 0.17 -49.37
CA ILE A 183 -14.60 0.89 -48.10
C ILE A 183 -13.81 0.25 -46.95
N ARG A 184 -13.77 -1.08 -46.86
CA ARG A 184 -13.03 -1.78 -45.80
C ARG A 184 -11.51 -1.51 -45.87
N ARG A 185 -10.95 -1.51 -47.08
CA ARG A 185 -9.53 -1.24 -47.32
C ARG A 185 -9.18 0.24 -47.12
N ASP A 186 -9.90 1.15 -47.77
CA ASP A 186 -9.48 2.55 -47.90
C ASP A 186 -9.97 3.43 -46.74
N VAL A 187 -11.15 3.14 -46.19
CA VAL A 187 -11.76 3.94 -45.11
C VAL A 187 -11.45 3.34 -43.74
N LEU A 188 -11.66 2.03 -43.58
CA LEU A 188 -11.46 1.36 -42.29
C LEU A 188 -10.01 0.87 -42.09
N ARG A 189 -9.15 0.97 -43.11
CA ARG A 189 -7.74 0.53 -43.07
C ARG A 189 -7.58 -0.91 -42.57
N MET A 190 -8.57 -1.76 -42.82
CA MET A 190 -8.49 -3.18 -42.50
C MET A 190 -7.83 -3.88 -43.69
N ALA A 191 -6.76 -4.64 -43.44
CA ALA A 191 -6.17 -5.49 -44.46
C ALA A 191 -7.17 -6.60 -44.85
N GLU A 192 -7.19 -6.96 -46.14
CA GLU A 192 -8.03 -8.02 -46.70
C GLU A 192 -7.77 -9.39 -46.07
#